data_AF-A0A6N6JYT7-F1
#
_entry.id   AF-A0A6N6JYT7-F1
#
_cell.length_a   1.000
_cell.length_b   1.000
_cell.length_c   1.000
_cell.angle_alpha   90.00
_cell.angle_beta   90.00
_cell.angle_gamma   90.00
#
_symmetry.space_group_name_H-M   'P 1'
#
loop_
_entity.id
_entity.type
_entity.pdbx_description
1 polymer ?
#
loop_
_entity_poly.entity_id
_entity_poly.type
_entity_poly.pdbx_seq_one_letter_code
_entity_poly.pdbx_strand_id
1 'polypeptide(L)'
;MAHVFLLNSTVVFWPERNVLYAKSDETKRITLSNPATRCLLLLIQQQGQVIERNYFFEHVWYINGAQVTNNTFYQNISLLRRAFKELSLNEELIVTVPKVGIRLEPQLEVLEQKIEDPLSDQPVTASLSSVKTAKKSLRMRTLCWLLAGFVCCFIAAVVTWEAQFDPRLSRYVPLSVGEGCHWYANQDVLKFDQHQQFIKAGMLDCQSYPWIYLSLYPNFPRISALTCRKQFSRWQDNDCVTHYYFMESRHVGT
;
A
#
# COMPACT_ATOMS: atom_id res chain seq x y z
N MET A 1 2.82 24.84 8.92
CA MET A 1 3.69 25.62 8.01
C MET A 1 4.25 24.64 6.98
N ALA A 2 3.97 24.84 5.69
CA ALA A 2 4.55 24.01 4.64
C ALA A 2 5.87 24.63 4.18
N HIS A 3 6.95 23.85 4.20
CA HIS A 3 8.24 24.25 3.64
C HIS A 3 8.23 23.97 2.14
N VAL A 4 8.41 25.00 1.32
CA VAL A 4 8.54 24.87 -0.14
C VAL A 4 9.93 25.33 -0.54
N PHE A 5 10.63 24.56 -1.36
CA PHE A 5 11.98 24.89 -1.80
C PHE A 5 11.98 25.27 -3.28
N LEU A 6 12.66 26.35 -3.63
CA LEU A 6 12.88 26.76 -5.01
C LEU A 6 14.33 26.43 -5.41
N LEU A 7 14.48 25.50 -6.34
CA LEU A 7 15.75 25.01 -6.87
C LEU A 7 16.10 25.76 -8.16
N ASN A 8 17.29 26.38 -8.18
CA ASN A 8 17.84 27.16 -9.30
C ASN A 8 16.88 28.22 -9.86
N SER A 9 15.99 28.77 -9.03
CA SER A 9 14.91 29.69 -9.43
C SER A 9 13.93 29.18 -10.50
N THR A 10 14.05 27.93 -10.94
CA THR A 10 13.29 27.35 -12.05
C THR A 10 12.40 26.19 -11.64
N VAL A 11 12.75 25.45 -10.59
CA VAL A 11 12.01 24.27 -10.14
C VAL A 11 11.53 24.43 -8.71
N VAL A 12 10.24 24.21 -8.49
CA VAL A 12 9.65 24.23 -7.15
C VAL A 12 9.53 22.80 -6.63
N PHE A 13 10.05 22.58 -5.43
CA PHE A 13 9.97 21.33 -4.68
C PHE A 13 9.02 21.50 -3.49
N TRP A 14 7.99 20.66 -3.44
CA TRP A 14 7.02 20.61 -2.35
C TRP A 14 7.05 19.23 -1.66
N PRO A 15 7.82 19.09 -0.56
CA PRO A 15 7.96 17.84 0.18
C PRO A 15 6.62 17.25 0.66
N GLU A 16 5.77 18.06 1.29
CA GLU A 16 4.48 17.61 1.84
C GLU A 16 3.53 17.02 0.79
N ARG A 17 3.67 17.45 -0.47
CA ARG A 17 2.87 16.93 -1.58
C ARG A 17 3.59 15.87 -2.39
N ASN A 18 4.88 15.63 -2.13
CA ASN A 18 5.76 14.78 -2.93
C ASN A 18 5.80 15.21 -4.41
N VAL A 19 5.89 16.51 -4.69
CA VAL A 19 5.86 17.03 -6.08
C VAL A 19 7.04 17.95 -6.36
N LEU A 20 7.59 17.82 -7.57
CA LEU A 20 8.45 18.80 -8.23
C LEU A 20 7.72 19.37 -9.46
N TYR A 21 7.83 20.67 -9.71
CA TYR A 21 7.27 21.26 -10.94
C TYR A 21 8.09 22.46 -11.41
N ALA A 22 7.99 22.78 -12.70
CA ALA A 22 8.64 23.95 -13.25
C ALA A 22 7.88 25.23 -12.83
N LYS A 23 8.60 26.22 -12.32
CA LYS A 23 8.03 27.53 -11.95
C LYS A 23 7.41 28.25 -13.16
N SER A 24 7.97 28.04 -14.36
CA SER A 24 7.47 28.62 -15.60
C SER A 24 6.20 27.92 -16.13
N ASP A 25 5.99 26.66 -15.76
CA ASP A 25 4.87 25.84 -16.24
C ASP A 25 4.45 24.81 -15.18
N GLU A 26 3.45 25.16 -14.38
CA GLU A 26 2.91 24.28 -13.33
C GLU A 26 2.26 23.00 -13.89
N THR A 27 1.97 22.93 -15.19
CA THR A 27 1.42 21.70 -15.79
C THR A 27 2.48 20.61 -15.91
N LYS A 28 3.76 20.99 -15.99
CA LYS A 28 4.91 20.09 -16.00
C LYS A 28 5.30 19.72 -14.57
N ARG A 29 4.46 18.89 -13.97
CA ARG A 29 4.60 18.38 -12.60
C ARG A 29 5.05 16.91 -12.58
N ILE A 30 5.94 16.58 -11.66
CA ILE A 30 6.45 15.23 -11.42
C ILE A 30 6.15 14.85 -9.98
N THR A 31 5.41 13.76 -9.80
CA THR A 31 5.16 13.19 -8.48
C THR A 31 6.29 12.24 -8.09
N LEU A 32 6.92 12.50 -6.95
CA LEU A 32 7.94 11.64 -6.36
C LEU A 32 7.30 10.58 -5.45
N SER A 33 7.99 9.45 -5.29
CA SER A 33 7.65 8.51 -4.21
C SER A 33 8.03 9.13 -2.87
N ASN A 34 7.34 8.73 -1.79
CA ASN A 34 7.66 9.19 -0.44
C ASN A 34 9.16 9.02 -0.06
N PRO A 35 9.80 7.85 -0.31
CA PRO A 35 11.24 7.72 -0.05
C PRO A 35 12.11 8.64 -0.92
N ALA A 36 11.79 8.83 -2.21
CA ALA A 36 12.54 9.76 -3.06
C ALA A 36 12.43 11.21 -2.56
N THR A 37 11.23 11.66 -2.18
CA THR A 37 11.00 12.98 -1.57
C THR A 37 11.88 13.19 -0.34
N ARG A 38 11.93 12.21 0.56
CA ARG A 38 12.73 12.29 1.79
C ARG A 38 14.23 12.29 1.50
N CYS A 39 14.68 11.46 0.55
CA CYS A 39 16.08 11.51 0.10
C CYS A 39 16.45 12.92 -0.40
N LEU A 40 15.60 13.54 -1.22
CA LEU A 40 15.84 14.90 -1.72
C LEU A 40 15.83 15.94 -0.60
N LEU A 41 14.91 15.82 0.36
CA LEU A 41 14.85 16.72 1.51
C LEU A 41 16.13 16.65 2.36
N LEU A 42 16.63 15.44 2.66
CA LEU A 42 17.91 15.27 3.38
C LEU A 42 19.07 15.89 2.62
N LEU A 43 19.11 15.68 1.30
CA LEU A 43 20.13 16.24 0.41
C LEU A 43 20.12 17.77 0.38
N ILE A 44 18.94 18.39 0.46
CA ILE A 44 18.79 19.85 0.53
C ILE A 44 19.22 20.36 1.92
N GLN A 45 18.82 19.68 3.00
CA GLN A 45 19.16 20.09 4.36
C GLN A 45 20.66 20.02 4.66
N GLN A 46 21.37 19.05 4.07
CA GLN A 46 22.82 18.88 4.21
C GLN A 46 23.55 19.21 2.90
N GLN A 47 23.08 20.23 2.18
CA GLN A 47 23.62 20.57 0.87
C GLN A 47 25.15 20.79 0.92
N GLY A 48 25.85 20.26 -0.10
CA GLY A 48 27.30 20.33 -0.19
C GLY A 48 28.05 19.28 0.64
N GLN A 49 27.38 18.57 1.57
CA GLN A 49 27.98 17.49 2.34
C GLN A 49 27.68 16.11 1.72
N VAL A 50 28.60 15.17 1.90
CA VAL A 50 28.37 13.78 1.50
C VAL A 50 27.58 13.09 2.60
N ILE A 51 26.34 12.72 2.29
CA ILE A 51 25.47 11.99 3.21
C ILE A 51 25.73 10.49 3.03
N GLU A 52 26.10 9.82 4.12
CA GLU A 52 26.39 8.39 4.10
C GLU A 52 25.17 7.55 3.74
N ARG A 53 25.40 6.44 3.04
CA ARG A 53 24.32 5.52 2.66
C ARG A 53 23.53 4.98 3.85
N ASN A 54 24.20 4.67 4.96
CA ASN A 54 23.54 4.16 6.17
C ASN A 54 22.63 5.21 6.81
N TYR A 55 23.02 6.49 6.73
CA TYR A 55 22.20 7.60 7.21
C TYR A 55 20.87 7.69 6.46
N PHE A 56 20.89 7.50 5.13
CA PHE A 56 19.67 7.40 4.34
C PHE A 56 18.81 6.20 4.74
N PHE A 57 19.40 5.01 4.93
CA PHE A 57 18.63 3.84 5.38
C PHE A 57 17.91 4.10 6.70
N GLU A 58 18.62 4.69 7.65
CA GLU A 58 18.08 5.04 8.95
C GLU A 58 16.92 6.04 8.83
N HIS A 59 17.15 7.19 8.18
CA HIS A 59 16.24 8.35 8.22
C HIS A 59 15.13 8.33 7.16
N VAL A 60 15.23 7.49 6.12
CA VAL A 60 14.21 7.41 5.06
C VAL A 60 13.36 6.14 5.20
N TRP A 61 13.95 5.02 5.63
CA TRP A 61 13.29 3.72 5.64
C TRP A 61 13.13 3.11 7.05
N TYR A 62 14.20 2.99 7.83
CA TYR A 62 14.17 2.22 9.09
C TYR A 62 13.29 2.87 10.15
N ILE A 63 13.33 4.20 10.30
CA ILE A 63 12.43 4.94 11.20
C ILE A 63 10.94 4.76 10.86
N ASN A 64 10.62 4.31 9.64
CA ASN A 64 9.26 4.01 9.19
C ASN A 64 8.97 2.52 9.12
N GLY A 65 9.82 1.68 9.74
CA GLY A 65 9.63 0.23 9.81
C GLY A 65 9.89 -0.50 8.49
N ALA A 66 10.49 0.16 7.49
CA ALA A 66 10.80 -0.45 6.20
C ALA A 66 12.26 -0.89 6.16
N GLN A 67 12.54 -2.12 5.71
CA GLN A 67 13.88 -2.62 5.42
C GLN A 67 14.07 -2.70 3.91
N VAL A 68 15.15 -2.13 3.37
CA VAL A 68 15.37 -2.05 1.91
C VAL A 68 16.79 -2.41 1.52
N THR A 69 16.96 -2.79 0.26
CA THR A 69 18.26 -3.17 -0.31
C THR A 69 19.01 -1.96 -0.88
N ASN A 70 20.32 -2.10 -1.10
CA ASN A 70 21.11 -1.12 -1.85
C ASN A 70 20.53 -0.82 -3.23
N ASN A 71 19.95 -1.81 -3.92
CA ASN A 71 19.32 -1.61 -5.21
C ASN A 71 18.13 -0.64 -5.09
N THR A 72 17.26 -0.85 -4.10
CA THR A 72 16.11 0.02 -3.83
C THR A 72 16.55 1.45 -3.50
N PHE A 73 17.63 1.61 -2.73
CA PHE A 73 18.24 2.92 -2.47
C PHE A 73 18.64 3.62 -3.77
N TYR A 74 19.45 2.97 -4.61
CA TYR A 74 19.92 3.58 -5.86
C TYR A 74 18.79 3.80 -6.88
N GLN A 75 17.73 2.97 -6.87
CA GLN A 75 16.53 3.24 -7.67
C GLN A 75 15.89 4.58 -7.30
N ASN A 76 15.80 4.92 -6.02
CA ASN A 76 15.28 6.22 -5.59
C ASN A 76 16.19 7.38 -6.01
N ILE A 77 17.50 7.22 -5.94
CA ILE A 77 18.45 8.22 -6.45
C ILE A 77 18.30 8.41 -7.96
N SER A 78 18.13 7.33 -8.72
CA SER A 78 17.88 7.40 -10.17
C SER A 78 16.55 8.08 -10.52
N LEU A 79 15.50 7.86 -9.72
CA LEU A 79 14.22 8.56 -9.89
C LEU A 79 14.38 10.07 -9.70
N LEU A 80 15.16 10.50 -8.70
CA LEU A 80 15.44 11.92 -8.49
C LEU A 80 16.21 12.55 -9.65
N ARG A 81 17.26 11.88 -10.15
CA ARG A 81 18.01 12.36 -11.32
C ARG A 81 17.11 12.52 -12.54
N ARG A 82 16.29 11.52 -12.83
CA ARG A 82 15.33 11.60 -13.94
C ARG A 82 14.35 12.75 -13.77
N ALA A 83 13.83 12.97 -12.56
CA ALA A 83 12.94 14.10 -12.28
C ALA A 83 13.63 15.45 -12.52
N PHE A 84 14.91 15.58 -12.14
CA PHE A 84 15.70 16.77 -12.41
C PHE A 84 15.84 17.01 -13.92
N LYS A 85 16.22 15.99 -14.69
CA LYS A 85 16.33 16.10 -16.15
C LYS A 85 15.01 16.46 -16.83
N GLU A 86 13.92 15.82 -16.42
CA GLU A 86 12.61 16.12 -16.97
C GLU A 86 12.22 17.57 -16.72
N LEU A 87 12.63 18.18 -15.60
CA LEU A 87 12.43 19.59 -15.27
C LEU A 87 13.56 20.53 -15.75
N SER A 88 14.41 20.06 -16.66
CA SER A 88 15.49 20.84 -17.25
C SER A 88 16.58 21.27 -16.25
N LEU A 89 16.72 20.56 -15.14
CA LEU A 89 17.90 20.61 -14.27
C LEU A 89 18.94 19.58 -14.72
N ASN A 90 20.21 19.82 -14.38
CA ASN A 90 21.28 18.86 -14.65
C ASN A 90 21.19 17.67 -13.66
N GLU A 91 21.22 16.44 -14.18
CA GLU A 91 21.24 15.20 -13.37
C GLU A 91 22.50 15.09 -12.49
N GLU A 92 23.59 15.72 -12.92
CA GLU A 92 24.89 15.73 -12.24
C GLU A 92 24.86 16.53 -10.93
N LEU A 93 23.77 17.26 -10.64
CA LEU A 93 23.59 17.93 -9.36
C LEU A 93 23.47 16.95 -8.18
N ILE A 94 23.04 15.70 -8.44
CA ILE A 94 23.00 14.63 -7.45
C ILE A 94 24.16 13.67 -7.72
N VAL A 95 25.25 13.84 -6.98
CA VAL A 95 26.52 13.12 -7.17
C VAL A 95 26.57 11.87 -6.29
N THR A 96 26.87 10.72 -6.89
CA THR A 96 27.21 9.51 -6.12
C THR A 96 28.68 9.55 -5.76
N VAL A 97 29.00 9.44 -4.46
CA VAL A 97 30.36 9.24 -3.97
C VAL A 97 30.55 7.72 -3.72
N PRO A 98 31.35 7.02 -4.57
CA PRO A 98 31.48 5.58 -4.49
C PRO A 98 31.86 5.09 -3.09
N LYS A 99 31.22 4.01 -2.64
CA LYS A 99 31.38 3.38 -1.31
C LYS A 99 30.96 4.23 -0.10
N VAL A 100 30.75 5.54 -0.25
CA VAL A 100 30.40 6.45 0.84
C VAL A 100 28.89 6.77 0.84
N GLY A 101 28.39 7.41 -0.21
CA GLY A 101 27.03 7.96 -0.16
C GLY A 101 26.67 8.87 -1.31
N ILE A 102 25.80 9.85 -1.06
CA ILE A 102 25.25 10.77 -2.06
C ILE A 102 25.41 12.21 -1.58
N ARG A 103 25.72 13.13 -2.49
CA ARG A 103 25.85 14.55 -2.23
C ARG A 103 25.03 15.37 -3.23
N LEU A 104 24.44 16.46 -2.76
CA LEU A 104 23.88 17.50 -3.61
C LEU A 104 24.93 18.59 -3.84
N GLU A 105 25.16 18.94 -5.10
CA GLU A 105 26.20 19.92 -5.45
C GLU A 105 25.85 21.31 -4.85
N PRO A 106 26.80 22.00 -4.21
CA PRO A 106 26.56 23.29 -3.56
C PRO A 106 26.26 24.41 -4.55
N GLN A 107 26.58 24.23 -5.84
CA GLN A 107 26.25 25.18 -6.90
C GLN A 107 24.75 25.27 -7.20
N LEU A 108 23.94 24.34 -6.70
CA LEU A 108 22.49 24.41 -6.83
C LEU A 108 21.94 25.49 -5.88
N GLU A 109 21.39 26.58 -6.41
CA GLU A 109 20.72 27.55 -5.54
C GLU A 109 19.44 26.94 -4.96
N VAL A 110 19.30 26.93 -3.64
CA VAL A 110 18.09 26.47 -2.94
C VAL A 110 17.56 27.62 -2.08
N LEU A 111 16.33 28.05 -2.36
CA LEU A 111 15.63 29.06 -1.56
C LEU A 111 14.44 28.42 -0.85
N GLU A 112 14.43 28.49 0.48
CA GLU A 112 13.28 28.05 1.27
C GLU A 112 12.23 29.16 1.36
N GLN A 113 11.00 28.83 1.00
CA GLN A 113 9.83 29.70 1.12
C GLN A 113 8.87 29.09 2.14
N LYS A 114 8.60 29.86 3.20
CA LYS A 114 7.51 29.55 4.12
C LYS A 114 6.22 30.11 3.53
N ILE A 115 5.30 29.22 3.15
CA ILE A 115 3.94 29.65 2.83
C ILE A 115 3.20 29.78 4.16
N GLU A 116 2.91 31.02 4.56
CA GLU A 116 1.95 31.30 5.63
C GLU A 116 0.55 31.00 5.10
N ASP A 117 -0.15 30.06 5.75
CA ASP A 117 -1.52 29.68 5.44
C ASP A 117 -2.45 30.90 5.59
N PRO A 118 -3.10 31.42 4.52
CA PRO A 118 -4.10 32.47 4.67
C PRO A 118 -5.45 31.79 4.93
N LEU A 119 -5.65 31.33 6.15
CA LEU A 119 -6.95 30.88 6.67
C LEU A 119 -7.14 31.46 8.08
N SER A 120 -7.42 32.76 8.14
CA SER A 120 -8.13 33.36 9.26
C SER A 120 -9.17 34.33 8.72
N ASP A 121 -10.43 33.88 8.80
CA ASP A 121 -11.60 34.74 8.69
C ASP A 121 -11.50 35.90 9.70
N GLN A 122 -11.79 37.13 9.26
CA GLN A 122 -12.65 38.09 9.96
C GLN A 122 -13.11 39.24 9.00
N PRO A 123 -14.26 39.89 9.28
CA PRO A 123 -15.02 40.70 8.34
C PRO A 123 -14.68 42.20 8.44
N VAL A 124 -15.25 43.01 7.53
CA VAL A 124 -15.62 44.45 7.63
C VAL A 124 -15.26 45.24 6.34
N THR A 125 -16.32 45.49 5.56
CA THR A 125 -16.72 46.70 4.81
C THR A 125 -15.77 47.48 3.90
N ALA A 126 -16.22 47.62 2.64
CA ALA A 126 -16.08 48.73 1.67
C ALA A 126 -14.64 49.20 1.30
N SER A 127 -14.26 49.45 0.05
CA SER A 127 -15.00 49.99 -1.09
C SER A 127 -14.27 49.72 -2.42
N LEU A 128 -15.07 49.83 -3.50
CA LEU A 128 -14.80 49.69 -4.93
C LEU A 128 -13.39 50.07 -5.44
N SER A 129 -12.82 49.20 -6.30
CA SER A 129 -12.58 49.54 -7.72
C SER A 129 -12.14 48.33 -8.58
N SER A 130 -13.02 47.95 -9.51
CA SER A 130 -12.77 47.54 -10.90
C SER A 130 -11.52 46.70 -11.27
N VAL A 131 -11.72 45.41 -11.62
CA VAL A 131 -11.50 44.86 -12.99
C VAL A 131 -12.36 43.58 -13.14
N LYS A 132 -13.10 43.46 -14.25
CA LYS A 132 -13.90 42.28 -14.62
C LYS A 132 -13.01 41.15 -15.15
N THR A 133 -13.07 39.95 -14.56
CA THR A 133 -12.88 38.69 -15.30
C THR A 133 -13.54 37.50 -14.58
N ALA A 134 -14.58 36.97 -15.24
CA ALA A 134 -15.13 35.61 -15.18
C ALA A 134 -14.80 34.70 -13.96
N LYS A 135 -15.46 34.92 -12.81
CA LYS A 135 -15.59 33.92 -11.74
C LYS A 135 -16.74 32.95 -12.03
N LYS A 136 -16.55 31.99 -12.95
CA LYS A 136 -17.48 30.85 -13.12
C LYS A 136 -16.83 29.46 -13.07
N SER A 137 -15.51 29.37 -12.93
CA SER A 137 -14.76 28.10 -13.00
C SER A 137 -14.39 27.48 -11.63
N LEU A 138 -14.36 28.27 -10.55
CA LEU A 138 -13.88 27.78 -9.24
C LEU A 138 -14.91 26.89 -8.51
N ARG A 139 -16.20 27.22 -8.61
CA ARG A 139 -17.30 26.48 -7.94
C ARG A 139 -17.55 25.09 -8.53
N MET A 140 -17.24 24.91 -9.81
CA MET A 140 -17.35 23.62 -10.51
C MET A 140 -16.14 22.72 -10.21
N ARG A 141 -14.94 23.30 -10.10
CA ARG A 141 -13.72 22.58 -9.70
C ARG A 141 -13.78 22.08 -8.26
N THR A 142 -14.26 22.87 -7.30
CA THR A 142 -14.42 22.42 -5.90
C THR A 142 -15.46 21.30 -5.78
N LEU A 143 -16.54 21.34 -6.57
CA LEU A 143 -17.55 20.30 -6.59
C LEU A 143 -17.00 18.98 -7.19
N CYS A 144 -16.19 19.07 -8.25
CA CYS A 144 -15.50 17.91 -8.82
C CYS A 144 -14.50 17.27 -7.83
N TRP A 145 -13.76 18.06 -7.05
CA TRP A 145 -12.84 17.52 -6.04
C TRP A 145 -13.57 16.88 -4.86
N LEU A 146 -14.71 17.42 -4.42
CA LEU A 146 -15.55 16.80 -3.39
C LEU A 146 -16.17 15.49 -3.89
N LEU A 147 -16.65 15.45 -5.14
CA LEU A 147 -17.13 14.23 -5.79
C LEU A 147 -16.02 13.19 -5.92
N ALA A 148 -14.83 13.58 -6.36
CA ALA A 148 -13.68 12.68 -6.48
C ALA A 148 -13.25 12.13 -5.11
N GLY A 149 -13.24 12.95 -4.07
CA GLY A 149 -12.98 12.53 -2.69
C GLY A 149 -14.01 11.52 -2.20
N PHE A 150 -15.30 11.80 -2.41
CA PHE A 150 -16.38 10.89 -2.04
C PHE A 150 -16.30 9.55 -2.79
N VAL A 151 -15.99 9.58 -4.09
CA VAL A 151 -15.80 8.38 -4.91
C VAL A 151 -14.59 7.57 -4.42
N CYS A 152 -13.46 8.21 -4.11
CA CYS A 152 -12.30 7.52 -3.53
C CYS A 152 -12.61 6.90 -2.16
N CYS A 153 -13.34 7.60 -1.29
CA CYS A 153 -13.77 7.05 0.00
C CYS A 153 -14.73 5.86 -0.18
N PHE A 154 -15.66 5.94 -1.14
CA PHE A 154 -16.57 4.83 -1.45
C PHE A 154 -15.82 3.62 -2.00
N ILE A 155 -14.88 3.82 -2.93
CA ILE A 155 -14.03 2.75 -3.46
C ILE A 155 -13.18 2.13 -2.34
N ALA A 156 -12.56 2.95 -1.49
CA ALA A 156 -11.78 2.47 -0.36
C ALA A 156 -12.64 1.64 0.60
N ALA A 157 -13.85 2.10 0.92
CA ALA A 157 -14.80 1.38 1.77
C ALA A 157 -15.19 0.02 1.15
N VAL A 158 -15.47 -0.02 -0.15
CA VAL A 158 -15.76 -1.26 -0.89
C VAL A 158 -14.53 -2.19 -0.89
N VAL A 159 -13.32 -1.68 -1.12
CA VAL A 159 -12.10 -2.49 -1.11
C VAL A 159 -11.80 -3.04 0.29
N THR A 160 -11.98 -2.24 1.35
CA THR A 160 -11.83 -2.73 2.72
C THR A 160 -12.91 -3.73 3.09
N TRP A 161 -14.13 -3.54 2.59
CA TRP A 161 -15.22 -4.49 2.74
C TRP A 161 -14.84 -5.82 2.07
N GLU A 162 -14.46 -5.79 0.79
CA GLU A 162 -13.97 -6.96 0.04
C GLU A 162 -12.78 -7.65 0.70
N ALA A 163 -11.81 -6.88 1.22
CA ALA A 163 -10.60 -7.42 1.85
C ALA A 163 -10.85 -8.09 3.20
N GLN A 164 -11.92 -7.72 3.91
CA GLN A 164 -12.32 -8.38 5.15
C GLN A 164 -12.85 -9.80 4.90
N PHE A 165 -13.24 -10.13 3.66
CA PHE A 165 -13.77 -11.44 3.31
C PHE A 165 -12.68 -12.34 2.72
N ASP A 166 -12.48 -13.49 3.36
CA ASP A 166 -11.55 -14.50 2.88
C ASP A 166 -12.27 -15.48 1.92
N PRO A 167 -12.06 -15.44 0.60
CA PRO A 167 -12.77 -16.29 -0.35
C PRO A 167 -12.26 -17.73 -0.36
N ARG A 168 -11.36 -18.14 0.55
CA ARG A 168 -10.73 -19.47 0.53
C ARG A 168 -11.73 -20.64 0.50
N LEU A 169 -12.85 -20.53 1.21
CA LEU A 169 -13.87 -21.58 1.24
C LEU A 169 -14.67 -21.69 -0.07
N SER A 170 -14.67 -20.67 -0.94
CA SER A 170 -15.37 -20.72 -2.24
C SER A 170 -14.69 -21.63 -3.25
N ARG A 171 -13.41 -21.98 -3.03
CA ARG A 171 -12.64 -22.89 -3.89
C ARG A 171 -12.81 -24.36 -3.52
N TYR A 172 -13.58 -24.67 -2.49
CA TYR A 172 -13.79 -26.05 -2.08
C TYR A 172 -14.77 -26.73 -3.02
N VAL A 173 -14.45 -27.97 -3.39
CA VAL A 173 -15.26 -28.79 -4.28
C VAL A 173 -16.10 -29.79 -3.47
N PRO A 174 -17.36 -30.03 -3.86
CA PRO A 174 -18.21 -30.99 -3.15
C PRO A 174 -17.69 -32.42 -3.36
N LEU A 175 -17.74 -33.24 -2.30
CA LEU A 175 -17.45 -34.67 -2.33
C LEU A 175 -18.75 -35.45 -2.18
N SER A 176 -19.09 -36.28 -3.15
CA SER A 176 -20.24 -37.18 -3.11
C SER A 176 -19.94 -38.48 -2.35
N VAL A 177 -19.38 -38.37 -1.14
CA VAL A 177 -18.95 -39.52 -0.32
C VAL A 177 -19.52 -39.40 1.08
N GLY A 178 -20.23 -40.44 1.54
CA GLY A 178 -20.82 -40.53 2.88
C GLY A 178 -22.28 -40.08 2.94
N GLU A 179 -23.06 -40.68 3.84
CA GLU A 179 -24.46 -40.31 4.10
C GLU A 179 -24.56 -39.39 5.33
N GLY A 180 -25.44 -38.39 5.28
CA GLY A 180 -25.79 -37.53 6.42
C GLY A 180 -25.13 -36.15 6.47
N CYS A 181 -23.92 -35.98 5.92
CA CYS A 181 -23.20 -34.70 5.91
C CYS A 181 -22.96 -34.18 4.48
N HIS A 182 -22.84 -32.86 4.35
CA HIS A 182 -22.41 -32.20 3.12
C HIS A 182 -20.90 -31.98 3.14
N TRP A 183 -20.18 -32.74 2.32
CA TRP A 183 -18.71 -32.77 2.33
C TRP A 183 -18.12 -31.90 1.24
N TYR A 184 -17.09 -31.15 1.61
CA TYR A 184 -16.33 -30.26 0.75
C TYR A 184 -14.83 -30.48 0.99
N ALA A 185 -14.02 -30.44 -0.07
CA ALA A 185 -12.57 -30.56 0.04
C ALA A 185 -11.84 -29.46 -0.72
N ASN A 186 -10.63 -29.13 -0.27
CA ASN A 186 -9.76 -28.20 -0.97
C ASN A 186 -9.33 -28.76 -2.35
N GLN A 187 -9.31 -27.89 -3.37
CA GLN A 187 -9.01 -28.27 -4.76
C GLN A 187 -7.54 -28.65 -5.00
N ASP A 188 -6.63 -28.31 -4.07
CA ASP A 188 -5.18 -28.46 -4.23
C ASP A 188 -4.67 -29.91 -4.14
N VAL A 189 -5.57 -30.91 -4.11
CA VAL A 189 -5.23 -32.30 -3.89
C VAL A 189 -5.50 -33.13 -5.13
N LEU A 190 -4.46 -33.80 -5.64
CA LEU A 190 -4.52 -34.63 -6.86
C LEU A 190 -5.34 -35.92 -6.68
N LYS A 191 -5.48 -36.42 -5.44
CA LYS A 191 -6.22 -37.64 -5.08
C LYS A 191 -6.97 -37.47 -3.76
N PHE A 192 -8.27 -37.75 -3.74
CA PHE A 192 -9.13 -37.59 -2.55
C PHE A 192 -9.15 -38.80 -1.60
N ASP A 193 -8.27 -39.78 -1.78
CA ASP A 193 -8.29 -41.06 -1.05
C ASP A 193 -8.23 -40.86 0.48
N GLN A 194 -7.39 -39.94 0.94
CA GLN A 194 -7.23 -39.63 2.37
C GLN A 194 -8.46 -38.91 2.94
N HIS A 195 -9.12 -38.03 2.17
CA HIS A 195 -10.40 -37.43 2.57
C HIS A 195 -11.47 -38.50 2.72
N GLN A 196 -11.57 -39.43 1.77
CA GLN A 196 -12.54 -40.52 1.83
C GLN A 196 -12.32 -41.46 3.03
N GLN A 197 -11.06 -41.78 3.35
CA GLN A 197 -10.73 -42.56 4.54
C GLN A 197 -11.17 -41.85 5.83
N PHE A 198 -10.92 -40.55 5.92
CA PHE A 198 -11.35 -39.75 7.06
C PHE A 198 -12.88 -39.66 7.18
N ILE A 199 -13.60 -39.47 6.06
CA ILE A 199 -15.07 -39.45 6.02
C ILE A 199 -15.64 -40.77 6.56
N LYS A 200 -15.08 -41.91 6.13
CA LYS A 200 -15.50 -43.24 6.59
C LYS A 200 -15.25 -43.51 8.06
N ALA A 201 -14.30 -42.80 8.69
CA ALA A 201 -14.02 -42.95 10.12
C ALA A 201 -15.13 -42.38 11.01
N GLY A 202 -16.05 -41.57 10.48
CA GLY A 202 -17.29 -41.17 11.17
C GLY A 202 -17.11 -40.35 12.44
N MET A 203 -16.04 -39.56 12.54
CA MET A 203 -15.64 -38.86 13.78
C MET A 203 -16.32 -37.49 14.00
N LEU A 204 -17.31 -37.11 13.18
CA LEU A 204 -17.89 -35.76 13.17
C LEU A 204 -19.41 -35.79 13.37
N ASP A 205 -19.93 -34.84 14.15
CA ASP A 205 -21.37 -34.69 14.41
C ASP A 205 -22.09 -33.99 13.25
N CYS A 206 -22.74 -34.79 12.41
CA CYS A 206 -23.55 -34.34 11.29
C CYS A 206 -24.92 -33.76 11.69
N GLN A 207 -25.40 -33.96 12.92
CA GLN A 207 -26.72 -33.48 13.32
C GLN A 207 -26.68 -31.99 13.68
N SER A 208 -25.67 -31.59 14.45
CA SER A 208 -25.51 -30.19 14.86
C SER A 208 -24.80 -29.35 13.80
N TYR A 209 -23.84 -29.93 13.07
CA TYR A 209 -23.00 -29.22 12.08
C TYR A 209 -22.87 -30.02 10.75
N PRO A 210 -23.93 -30.05 9.92
CA PRO A 210 -23.98 -30.91 8.73
C PRO A 210 -23.06 -30.47 7.58
N TRP A 211 -22.49 -29.27 7.59
CA TRP A 211 -21.66 -28.74 6.50
C TRP A 211 -20.17 -28.84 6.86
N ILE A 212 -19.40 -29.64 6.13
CA ILE A 212 -18.02 -29.95 6.49
C ILE A 212 -17.05 -29.60 5.37
N TYR A 213 -16.05 -28.78 5.69
CA TYR A 213 -14.97 -28.38 4.79
C TYR A 213 -13.66 -29.00 5.27
N LEU A 214 -13.14 -29.95 4.50
CA LEU A 214 -11.91 -30.67 4.77
C LEU A 214 -10.72 -30.04 4.03
N SER A 215 -9.69 -29.67 4.78
CA SER A 215 -8.41 -29.22 4.22
C SER A 215 -7.34 -30.26 4.49
N LEU A 216 -6.74 -30.74 3.41
CA LEU A 216 -5.66 -31.71 3.45
C LEU A 216 -4.57 -31.33 2.46
N TYR A 217 -3.33 -31.53 2.84
CA TYR A 217 -2.18 -31.29 1.97
C TYR A 217 -1.25 -32.51 2.01
N PRO A 218 -0.73 -32.97 0.87
CA PRO A 218 0.03 -34.23 0.78
C PRO A 218 1.28 -34.27 1.68
N ASN A 219 1.85 -33.11 2.01
CA ASN A 219 3.08 -33.01 2.80
C ASN A 219 2.83 -32.68 4.28
N PHE A 220 1.58 -32.61 4.73
CA PHE A 220 1.24 -32.25 6.10
C PHE A 220 0.48 -33.39 6.79
N PRO A 221 0.99 -33.94 7.92
CA PRO A 221 0.36 -35.04 8.65
C PRO A 221 -0.82 -34.57 9.51
N ARG A 222 -1.63 -33.63 8.99
CA ARG A 222 -2.80 -33.09 9.69
C ARG A 222 -3.97 -32.94 8.73
N ILE A 223 -5.15 -33.29 9.21
CA ILE A 223 -6.43 -32.97 8.58
C ILE A 223 -7.07 -31.87 9.40
N SER A 224 -7.50 -30.77 8.76
CA SER A 224 -8.40 -29.82 9.39
C SER A 224 -9.81 -29.98 8.83
N ALA A 225 -10.79 -30.07 9.73
CA ALA A 225 -12.20 -30.11 9.39
C ALA A 225 -12.89 -28.90 9.99
N LEU A 226 -13.40 -28.00 9.15
CA LEU A 226 -14.27 -26.92 9.56
C LEU A 226 -15.72 -27.40 9.42
N THR A 227 -16.42 -27.53 10.54
CA THR A 227 -17.83 -27.95 10.60
C THR A 227 -18.71 -26.73 10.83
N CYS A 228 -19.80 -26.60 10.07
CA CYS A 228 -20.69 -25.44 10.09
C CYS A 228 -22.16 -25.86 10.15
N ARG A 229 -23.01 -25.01 10.72
CA ARG A 229 -24.46 -25.25 10.80
C ARG A 229 -25.17 -25.09 9.45
N LYS A 230 -24.69 -24.15 8.63
CA LYS A 230 -25.24 -23.83 7.30
C LYS A 230 -24.17 -23.93 6.23
N GLN A 231 -24.60 -23.95 4.97
CA GLN A 231 -23.69 -23.80 3.84
C GLN A 231 -22.96 -22.46 3.91
N PHE A 232 -21.68 -22.46 3.56
CA PHE A 232 -20.92 -21.23 3.41
C PHE A 232 -21.64 -20.25 2.47
N SER A 233 -21.93 -19.06 2.98
CA SER A 233 -22.53 -17.96 2.23
C SER A 233 -21.76 -16.68 2.52
N ARG A 234 -21.64 -15.84 1.49
CA ARG A 234 -20.98 -14.53 1.59
C ARG A 234 -21.80 -13.50 2.39
N TRP A 235 -23.08 -13.75 2.57
CA TRP A 235 -24.05 -12.75 3.02
C TRP A 235 -24.77 -13.13 4.32
N GLN A 236 -24.33 -14.20 4.99
CA GLN A 236 -24.97 -14.70 6.20
C GLN A 236 -23.93 -15.22 7.19
N ASP A 237 -24.11 -14.85 8.46
CA ASP A 237 -23.32 -15.39 9.56
C ASP A 237 -23.56 -16.89 9.72
N ASN A 238 -22.49 -17.61 10.08
CA ASN A 238 -22.51 -19.05 10.23
C ASN A 238 -21.70 -19.46 11.47
N ASP A 239 -22.30 -20.28 12.32
CA ASP A 239 -21.61 -20.87 13.45
C ASP A 239 -20.79 -22.05 12.95
N CYS A 240 -19.47 -21.92 13.05
CA CYS A 240 -18.54 -22.95 12.62
C CYS A 240 -17.53 -23.29 13.71
N VAL A 241 -17.10 -24.55 13.75
CA VAL A 241 -16.08 -25.07 14.67
C VAL A 241 -14.97 -25.73 13.87
N THR A 242 -13.72 -25.43 14.20
CA THR A 242 -12.56 -26.03 13.54
C THR A 242 -12.02 -27.16 14.38
N HIS A 243 -11.88 -28.34 13.78
CA HIS A 243 -11.27 -29.53 14.37
C HIS A 243 -9.96 -29.84 13.66
N TYR A 244 -8.94 -30.22 14.44
CA TYR A 244 -7.64 -30.63 13.92
C TYR A 244 -7.36 -32.07 14.32
N TYR A 245 -7.06 -32.90 13.32
CA TYR A 245 -6.71 -34.30 13.49
C TYR A 245 -5.29 -34.52 13.01
N PHE A 246 -4.42 -35.00 13.90
CA PHE A 246 -3.06 -35.36 13.54
C PHE A 246 -3.04 -36.84 13.18
N MET A 247 -2.51 -37.17 12.00
CA MET A 247 -2.26 -38.56 11.67
C MET A 247 -1.00 -38.97 12.42
N GLU A 248 -1.17 -39.64 13.56
CA GLU A 248 -0.07 -40.15 14.36
C GLU A 248 0.85 -41.02 13.49
N SER A 249 2.15 -40.70 13.47
CA SER A 249 3.15 -41.53 12.81
C SER A 249 3.24 -42.85 13.55
N ARG A 250 2.59 -43.90 13.03
CA ARG A 250 2.89 -45.26 13.46
C ARG A 250 4.38 -45.53 13.21
N HIS A 251 5.06 -45.92 14.28
CA HIS A 251 6.44 -46.42 14.40
C HIS A 251 7.53 -45.40 14.72
N VAL A 252 7.72 -45.14 16.01
CA VAL A 252 9.08 -45.17 16.59
C VAL A 252 9.32 -46.61 17.06
N GLY A 253 10.42 -47.19 16.59
CA GLY A 253 10.70 -48.62 16.61
C GLY A 253 10.80 -49.25 18.01
N THR A 254 10.45 -50.53 18.04
CA THR A 254 11.00 -51.54 18.96
C THR A 254 12.26 -52.14 18.35
#